data_AF-A0A352X6C0-F1
#
_entry.id   AF-A0A352X6C0-F1
#
_cell.length_a   1.000
_cell.length_b   1.000
_cell.length_c   1.000
_cell.angle_alpha   90.00
_cell.angle_beta   90.00
_cell.angle_gamma   90.00
#
_symmetry.space_group_name_H-M   'P 1'
#
loop_
_entity.id
_entity.type
_entity.pdbx_description
1 polymer ?
#
loop_
_entity_poly.entity_id
_entity_poly.type
_entity_poly.pdbx_seq_one_letter_code
_entity_poly.pdbx_strand_id
1 'polypeptide(L)'
;KPSGLPDLALIVSDVDAIAAGVFTTSYVRAACVDYCRERLQKKASARAILVNAGQANAATGEEGWQDALASAQALAEALQISPDSILLASTGVIGRRIKMDALLAGIPTLVESASETGSALAAQAIVTTDLVTKSIALETIIDDRPVRVGGIAKGSGMIHPN
;
A
#
# COMPACT_ATOMS: atom_id res chain seq x y z
N LYS A 1 14.18 -5.26 2.61
CA LYS A 1 14.44 -4.40 3.80
C LYS A 1 15.58 -5.01 4.64
N PRO A 2 16.22 -4.32 5.60
CA PRO A 2 17.43 -4.85 6.28
C PRO A 2 17.28 -6.23 6.93
N SER A 3 16.06 -6.62 7.32
CA SER A 3 15.78 -7.94 7.88
C SER A 3 15.79 -9.10 6.87
N GLY A 4 15.97 -8.84 5.57
CA GLY A 4 15.89 -9.86 4.51
C GLY A 4 14.47 -10.33 4.17
N LEU A 5 13.47 -9.90 4.93
CA LEU A 5 12.06 -10.18 4.64
C LEU A 5 11.56 -9.42 3.39
N PRO A 6 10.51 -9.91 2.72
CA PRO A 6 9.82 -9.18 1.66
C PRO A 6 9.41 -7.78 2.11
N ASP A 7 9.42 -6.80 1.21
CA ASP A 7 9.20 -5.40 1.56
C ASP A 7 8.36 -4.62 0.54
N LEU A 8 7.74 -5.30 -0.42
CA LEU A 8 6.81 -4.73 -1.38
C LEU A 8 5.57 -5.63 -1.45
N ALA A 9 4.38 -5.04 -1.36
CA ALA A 9 3.10 -5.73 -1.39
C ALA A 9 2.16 -5.07 -2.39
N LEU A 10 1.36 -5.88 -3.08
CA LEU A 10 0.29 -5.45 -3.97
C LEU A 10 -1.03 -6.07 -3.50
N ILE A 11 -2.05 -5.24 -3.36
CA ILE A 11 -3.45 -5.67 -3.31
C ILE A 11 -4.09 -5.13 -4.58
N VAL A 12 -4.72 -5.98 -5.38
CA VAL A 12 -5.29 -5.61 -6.68
C VAL A 12 -6.71 -6.17 -6.82
N SER A 13 -7.56 -5.42 -7.51
CA SER A 13 -8.91 -5.82 -7.91
C SER A 13 -9.03 -5.87 -9.43
N ASP A 14 -9.66 -6.93 -9.93
CA ASP A 14 -9.94 -7.12 -11.35
C ASP A 14 -10.94 -6.10 -11.90
N VAL A 15 -11.72 -5.47 -11.01
CA VAL A 15 -12.72 -4.46 -11.34
C VAL A 15 -12.45 -3.17 -10.56
N ASP A 16 -13.10 -2.07 -10.95
CA ASP A 16 -13.12 -0.85 -10.14
C ASP A 16 -13.78 -1.14 -8.78
N ALA A 17 -13.05 -0.95 -7.69
CA ALA A 17 -13.55 -1.14 -6.34
C ALA A 17 -13.87 0.22 -5.70
N ILE A 18 -15.03 0.34 -5.04
CA ILE A 18 -15.32 1.49 -4.19
C ILE A 18 -14.27 1.55 -3.09
N ALA A 19 -13.65 2.71 -2.92
CA ALA A 19 -12.53 2.89 -2.01
C ALA A 19 -12.79 4.04 -1.03
N ALA A 20 -12.43 3.79 0.23
CA ALA A 20 -12.41 4.78 1.29
C ALA A 20 -11.11 4.63 2.08
N GLY A 21 -10.61 5.74 2.62
CA GLY A 21 -9.38 5.76 3.39
C GLY A 21 -9.40 6.86 4.45
N VAL A 22 -8.93 6.51 5.64
CA VAL A 22 -8.62 7.46 6.72
C VAL A 22 -7.11 7.53 6.88
N PHE A 23 -6.59 8.71 7.14
CA PHE A 23 -5.16 8.97 7.18
C PHE A 23 -4.79 9.81 8.39
N THR A 24 -3.53 9.71 8.82
CA THR A 24 -3.00 10.51 9.93
C THR A 24 -3.26 12.01 9.73
N THR A 25 -3.59 12.69 10.84
CA THR A 25 -3.69 14.15 10.90
C THR A 25 -2.36 14.84 11.20
N SER A 26 -1.25 14.08 11.29
CA SER A 26 0.09 14.61 11.53
C SER A 26 0.45 15.70 10.52
N TYR A 27 1.00 16.82 11.00
CA TYR A 27 1.60 17.85 10.14
C TYR A 27 2.83 17.32 9.39
N VAL A 28 3.56 16.38 10.01
CA VAL A 28 4.69 15.68 9.39
C VAL A 28 4.18 14.34 8.90
N ARG A 29 3.66 14.30 7.68
CA ARG A 29 3.10 13.10 7.04
C ARG A 29 3.89 12.71 5.80
N ALA A 30 3.80 11.44 5.43
CA ALA A 30 4.47 10.90 4.25
C ALA A 30 3.80 11.36 2.95
N ALA A 31 4.55 11.42 1.86
CA ALA A 31 4.03 11.80 0.55
C ALA A 31 2.83 10.94 0.11
N CYS A 32 2.84 9.65 0.45
CA CYS A 32 1.73 8.73 0.14
C CYS A 32 0.41 9.11 0.82
N VAL A 33 0.44 9.82 1.96
CA VAL A 33 -0.77 10.27 2.66
C VAL A 33 -1.48 11.35 1.84
N ASP A 34 -0.74 12.38 1.44
CA ASP A 34 -1.32 13.48 0.65
C ASP A 34 -1.74 12.95 -0.73
N TYR A 35 -0.93 12.09 -1.36
CA TYR A 35 -1.24 11.44 -2.62
C TYR A 35 -2.58 10.70 -2.57
N CYS A 36 -2.77 9.79 -1.60
CA CYS A 36 -3.98 8.99 -1.47
C CYS A 36 -5.22 9.84 -1.17
N ARG A 37 -5.07 10.90 -0.35
CA ARG A 37 -6.15 11.85 -0.09
C ARG A 37 -6.61 12.53 -1.36
N GLU A 38 -5.68 13.04 -2.18
CA GLU A 38 -6.01 13.67 -3.45
C GLU A 38 -6.69 12.71 -4.42
N ARG A 39 -6.23 11.45 -4.52
CA ARG A 39 -6.87 10.43 -5.38
C ARG A 39 -8.30 10.15 -4.95
N LEU A 40 -8.52 9.87 -3.66
CA LEU A 40 -9.84 9.54 -3.14
C LEU A 40 -10.82 10.72 -3.17
N GLN A 41 -10.33 11.95 -3.04
CA GLN A 41 -11.16 13.16 -3.21
C GLN A 41 -11.62 13.37 -4.66
N LYS A 42 -10.78 13.00 -5.64
CA LYS A 42 -11.13 13.07 -7.06
C LYS A 42 -12.10 11.96 -7.47
N LYS A 43 -11.87 10.73 -7.01
CA LYS A 43 -12.72 9.57 -7.30
C LYS A 43 -12.69 8.60 -6.12
N ALA A 44 -13.85 8.26 -5.56
CA ALA A 44 -13.99 7.32 -4.45
C ALA A 44 -13.88 5.84 -4.90
N SER A 45 -12.89 5.53 -5.74
CA SER A 45 -12.62 4.18 -6.23
C SER A 45 -11.12 3.97 -6.45
N ALA A 46 -10.67 2.73 -6.30
CA ALA A 46 -9.32 2.31 -6.63
C ALA A 46 -9.33 0.91 -7.23
N ARG A 47 -8.23 0.54 -7.88
CA ARG A 47 -7.99 -0.83 -8.37
C ARG A 47 -6.80 -1.51 -7.73
N ALA A 48 -5.85 -0.74 -7.20
CA ALA A 48 -4.69 -1.33 -6.54
C ALA A 48 -4.19 -0.48 -5.36
N ILE A 49 -3.56 -1.16 -4.41
CA ILE A 49 -2.80 -0.58 -3.31
C ILE A 49 -1.38 -1.14 -3.38
N LEU A 50 -0.40 -0.27 -3.58
CA LEU A 50 1.03 -0.60 -3.50
C LEU A 50 1.55 -0.23 -2.11
N VAL A 51 2.20 -1.16 -1.43
CA VAL A 51 2.78 -0.91 -0.10
C VAL A 51 4.26 -1.25 -0.10
N ASN A 52 5.11 -0.29 0.28
CA ASN A 52 6.53 -0.55 0.54
C ASN A 52 6.87 -0.45 2.05
N ALA A 53 7.74 -1.33 2.52
CA ALA A 53 8.20 -1.38 3.90
C ALA A 53 9.71 -1.14 4.02
N GLY A 54 10.13 -0.52 5.13
CA GLY A 54 11.52 -0.16 5.43
C GLY A 54 11.86 1.31 5.17
N GLN A 55 11.14 1.99 4.28
CA GLN A 55 11.30 3.42 3.98
C GLN A 55 9.93 4.08 4.00
N ALA A 56 9.69 4.98 4.95
CA ALA A 56 8.39 5.62 5.13
C ALA A 56 8.09 6.68 4.07
N ASN A 57 9.12 7.17 3.36
CA ASN A 57 8.99 8.32 2.46
C ASN A 57 8.29 9.53 3.11
N ALA A 58 8.65 9.77 4.36
CA ALA A 58 8.21 10.90 5.16
C ALA A 58 9.38 11.84 5.41
N ALA A 59 9.10 13.15 5.45
CA ALA A 59 10.14 14.19 5.55
C ALA A 59 11.21 14.09 4.43
N THR A 60 10.78 13.76 3.21
CA THR A 60 11.61 13.58 2.02
C THR A 60 11.42 14.67 0.95
N GLY A 61 10.60 15.68 1.26
CA GLY A 61 10.38 16.86 0.41
C GLY A 61 9.77 16.53 -0.96
N GLU A 62 10.02 17.42 -1.92
CA GLU A 62 9.53 17.31 -3.30
C GLU A 62 9.98 15.99 -3.96
N GLU A 63 11.21 15.57 -3.71
CA GLU A 63 11.71 14.31 -4.25
C GLU A 63 10.93 13.09 -3.74
N GLY A 64 10.48 13.11 -2.49
CA GLY A 64 9.60 12.07 -1.95
C GLY A 64 8.21 12.06 -2.59
N TRP A 65 7.71 13.24 -2.99
CA TRP A 65 6.49 13.35 -3.78
C TRP A 65 6.66 12.74 -5.18
N GLN A 66 7.77 13.06 -5.85
CA GLN A 66 8.10 12.47 -7.15
C GLN A 66 8.25 10.93 -7.06
N ASP A 67 8.85 10.41 -5.99
CA ASP A 67 8.92 8.97 -5.72
C ASP A 67 7.52 8.32 -5.66
N ALA A 68 6.55 9.00 -5.04
CA ALA A 68 5.17 8.52 -4.97
C ALA A 68 4.51 8.50 -6.35
N LEU A 69 4.64 9.58 -7.13
CA LEU A 69 4.11 9.66 -8.49
C LEU A 69 4.71 8.59 -9.40
N ALA A 70 6.03 8.41 -9.37
CA ALA A 70 6.73 7.41 -10.16
C ALA A 70 6.32 5.98 -9.77
N SER A 71 6.14 5.71 -8.47
CA SER A 71 5.67 4.40 -7.98
C SER A 71 4.27 4.07 -8.50
N ALA A 72 3.35 5.03 -8.44
CA ALA A 72 1.99 4.86 -8.96
C ALA A 72 1.98 4.68 -10.48
N GLN A 73 2.74 5.49 -11.21
CA GLN A 73 2.84 5.41 -12.66
C GLN A 73 3.38 4.05 -13.11
N ALA A 74 4.47 3.57 -12.51
CA ALA A 74 5.08 2.29 -12.88
C ALA A 74 4.15 1.10 -12.60
N LEU A 75 3.43 1.11 -11.47
CA LEU A 75 2.45 0.06 -11.19
C LEU A 75 1.27 0.12 -12.17
N ALA A 76 0.81 1.32 -12.49
CA ALA A 76 -0.30 1.52 -13.43
C ALA A 76 0.04 1.02 -14.83
N GLU A 77 1.26 1.28 -15.31
CA GLU A 77 1.78 0.74 -16.57
C GLU A 77 1.84 -0.78 -16.55
N ALA A 78 2.36 -1.38 -15.48
CA ALA A 78 2.45 -2.84 -15.34
C ALA A 78 1.08 -3.52 -15.29
N LEU A 79 0.07 -2.86 -14.70
CA LEU A 79 -1.31 -3.34 -14.62
C LEU A 79 -2.19 -2.90 -15.81
N GLN A 80 -1.68 -2.04 -16.70
CA GLN A 80 -2.42 -1.42 -17.81
C GLN A 80 -3.70 -0.71 -17.36
N ILE A 81 -3.62 0.05 -16.26
CA ILE A 81 -4.72 0.85 -15.69
C ILE A 81 -4.31 2.31 -15.53
N SER A 82 -5.26 3.17 -15.13
CA SER A 82 -4.95 4.57 -14.82
C SER A 82 -4.13 4.66 -13.52
N PRO A 83 -3.09 5.52 -13.46
CA PRO A 83 -2.37 5.82 -12.22
C PRO A 83 -3.28 6.43 -11.14
N ASP A 84 -4.39 7.06 -11.53
CA ASP A 84 -5.39 7.58 -10.60
C ASP A 84 -6.16 6.47 -9.85
N SER A 85 -6.10 5.22 -10.34
CA SER A 85 -6.68 4.05 -9.69
C SER A 85 -5.72 3.36 -8.71
N ILE A 86 -4.52 3.91 -8.50
CA ILE A 86 -3.51 3.38 -7.58
C ILE A 86 -3.53 4.17 -6.27
N LEU A 87 -3.59 3.47 -5.14
CA LEU A 87 -3.28 4.00 -3.82
C LEU A 87 -1.91 3.50 -3.36
N LEU A 88 -1.26 4.27 -2.50
CA LEU A 88 0.09 4.02 -2.01
C LEU A 88 0.11 4.01 -0.48
N ALA A 89 0.95 3.15 0.10
CA ALA A 89 1.33 3.24 1.50
C ALA A 89 2.83 2.96 1.68
N SER A 90 3.48 3.75 2.53
CA SER A 90 4.90 3.62 2.82
C SER A 90 5.11 3.56 4.33
N THR A 91 5.94 2.63 4.80
CA THR A 91 6.22 2.50 6.24
C THR A 91 7.68 2.17 6.50
N GLY A 92 8.25 2.67 7.61
CA GLY A 92 9.63 2.41 7.99
C GLY A 92 10.37 3.68 8.42
N VAL A 93 11.61 3.82 8.00
CA VAL A 93 12.49 4.93 8.42
C VAL A 93 12.02 6.26 7.82
N ILE A 94 11.91 7.30 8.66
CA ILE A 94 11.62 8.69 8.28
C ILE A 94 12.90 9.39 7.82
N GLY A 95 12.79 10.33 6.87
CA GLY A 95 13.93 11.09 6.31
C GLY A 95 14.77 10.29 5.32
N ARG A 96 14.33 9.07 4.97
CA ARG A 96 14.99 8.23 3.98
C ARG A 96 14.08 8.05 2.77
N ARG A 97 14.54 8.53 1.61
CA ARG A 97 13.89 8.30 0.31
C ARG A 97 13.80 6.82 -0.03
N ILE A 98 12.84 6.47 -0.87
CA ILE A 98 12.65 5.09 -1.37
C ILE A 98 13.83 4.73 -2.27
N LYS A 99 14.29 3.48 -2.24
CA LYS A 99 15.24 2.97 -3.25
C LYS A 99 14.48 2.72 -4.56
N MET A 100 14.24 3.78 -5.33
CA MET A 100 13.35 3.73 -6.49
C MET A 100 13.78 2.70 -7.53
N ASP A 101 15.07 2.58 -7.86
CA ASP A 101 15.54 1.57 -8.82
C ASP A 101 15.13 0.14 -8.43
N ALA A 102 15.23 -0.19 -7.13
CA ALA A 102 14.82 -1.49 -6.61
C ALA A 102 13.29 -1.66 -6.57
N LEU A 103 12.54 -0.60 -6.21
CA LEU A 103 11.08 -0.64 -6.22
C LEU A 103 10.57 -0.85 -7.65
N LEU A 104 11.05 -0.06 -8.61
CA LEU A 104 10.63 -0.11 -10.01
C LEU A 104 10.98 -1.45 -10.65
N ALA A 105 12.19 -1.96 -10.41
CA ALA A 105 12.59 -3.29 -10.89
C ALA A 105 11.76 -4.43 -10.29
N GLY A 106 11.21 -4.24 -9.08
CA GLY A 106 10.38 -5.24 -8.40
C GLY A 106 8.93 -5.29 -8.84
N ILE A 107 8.39 -4.21 -9.43
CA ILE A 107 6.96 -4.11 -9.81
C ILE A 107 6.52 -5.22 -10.78
N PRO A 108 7.24 -5.53 -11.88
CA PRO A 108 6.80 -6.56 -12.82
C PRO A 108 6.63 -7.93 -12.15
N THR A 109 7.61 -8.35 -11.35
CA THR A 109 7.56 -9.62 -10.60
C THR A 109 6.46 -9.60 -9.54
N LEU A 110 6.23 -8.47 -8.89
CA LEU A 110 5.15 -8.31 -7.91
C LEU A 110 3.78 -8.54 -8.57
N VAL A 111 3.55 -7.94 -9.74
CA VAL A 111 2.32 -8.09 -10.52
C VAL A 111 2.14 -9.54 -10.97
N GLU A 112 3.19 -10.18 -11.49
CA GLU A 112 3.16 -11.59 -11.91
C GLU A 112 2.87 -12.53 -10.73
N SER A 113 3.34 -12.20 -9.53
CA SER A 113 3.12 -12.99 -8.32
C SER A 113 1.74 -12.80 -7.67
N ALA A 114 0.91 -11.88 -8.18
CA ALA A 114 -0.41 -11.59 -7.61
C ALA A 114 -1.30 -12.85 -7.64
N SER A 115 -1.96 -13.14 -6.52
CA SER A 115 -2.75 -14.35 -6.35
C SER A 115 -3.87 -14.13 -5.35
N GLU A 116 -5.02 -14.78 -5.56
CA GLU A 116 -6.16 -14.80 -4.64
C GLU A 116 -5.79 -15.33 -3.24
N THR A 117 -4.74 -16.17 -3.14
CA THR A 117 -4.24 -16.74 -1.88
C THR A 117 -2.97 -16.06 -1.35
N GLY A 118 -2.53 -14.96 -1.98
CA GLY A 118 -1.29 -14.25 -1.66
C GLY A 118 -1.32 -13.38 -0.38
N SER A 119 -2.43 -13.36 0.36
CA SER A 119 -2.64 -12.45 1.50
C SER A 119 -1.62 -12.60 2.63
N ALA A 120 -1.14 -13.81 2.89
CA ALA A 120 -0.11 -14.07 3.91
C ALA A 120 1.24 -13.43 3.56
N LEU A 121 1.62 -13.48 2.27
CA LEU A 121 2.84 -12.84 1.77
C LEU A 121 2.72 -11.32 1.81
N ALA A 122 1.56 -10.77 1.43
CA ALA A 122 1.28 -9.34 1.55
C ALA A 122 1.37 -8.86 3.02
N ALA A 123 0.77 -9.61 3.96
CA ALA A 123 0.87 -9.31 5.39
C ALA A 123 2.32 -9.33 5.90
N GLN A 124 3.14 -10.27 5.43
CA GLN A 124 4.57 -10.33 5.77
C GLN A 124 5.37 -9.18 5.15
N ALA A 125 5.03 -8.76 3.92
CA ALA A 125 5.75 -7.70 3.23
C ALA A 125 5.63 -6.35 3.94
N ILE A 126 4.46 -6.04 4.53
CA ILE A 126 4.20 -4.74 5.16
C ILE A 126 4.78 -4.58 6.57
N VAL A 127 5.25 -5.64 7.22
CA VAL A 127 5.76 -5.56 8.61
C VAL A 127 7.05 -4.75 8.72
N THR A 128 7.26 -4.15 9.90
CA THR A 128 8.49 -3.42 10.24
C THR A 128 9.13 -3.99 11.50
N THR A 129 8.85 -3.40 12.66
CA THR A 129 9.25 -3.88 13.99
C THR A 129 8.25 -4.87 14.59
N ASP A 130 7.20 -5.21 13.84
CA ASP A 130 6.20 -6.19 14.25
C ASP A 130 6.85 -7.57 14.50
N LEU A 131 6.45 -8.23 15.58
CA LEU A 131 6.89 -9.59 15.91
C LEU A 131 6.08 -10.68 15.19
N VAL A 132 4.87 -10.34 14.74
CA VAL A 132 3.93 -11.25 14.07
C VAL A 132 3.20 -10.53 12.95
N THR A 133 2.80 -11.29 11.93
CA THR A 133 1.83 -10.86 10.93
C THR A 133 0.45 -10.76 11.56
N LYS A 134 -0.41 -9.87 11.03
CA LYS A 134 -1.76 -9.64 11.54
C LYS A 134 -2.73 -9.71 10.37
N SER A 135 -3.65 -10.66 10.41
CA SER A 135 -4.65 -10.86 9.37
C SER A 135 -5.95 -11.40 9.96
N ILE A 136 -7.08 -11.06 9.35
CA ILE A 136 -8.39 -11.61 9.66
C ILE A 136 -9.22 -11.76 8.39
N ALA A 137 -10.10 -12.76 8.36
CA ALA A 137 -11.11 -12.92 7.33
C ALA A 137 -12.44 -13.29 7.99
N LEU A 138 -13.53 -12.69 7.49
CA LEU A 138 -14.90 -12.91 7.94
C LEU A 138 -15.78 -13.19 6.73
N GLU A 139 -16.81 -13.99 6.91
CA GLU A 139 -17.84 -14.27 5.89
C GLU A 139 -19.21 -14.08 6.53
N THR A 140 -20.15 -13.48 5.79
CA THR A 140 -21.54 -13.30 6.20
C THR A 140 -22.46 -13.31 4.98
N ILE A 141 -23.78 -13.27 5.21
CA ILE A 141 -24.78 -13.15 4.15
C ILE A 141 -25.43 -11.76 4.24
N ILE A 142 -25.48 -11.04 3.12
CA ILE A 142 -26.20 -9.76 2.99
C ILE A 142 -27.13 -9.87 1.78
N ASP A 143 -28.43 -9.67 1.98
CA ASP A 143 -29.46 -9.82 0.93
C ASP A 143 -29.30 -11.13 0.14
N ASP A 144 -29.23 -12.26 0.86
CA ASP A 144 -29.05 -13.62 0.32
C ASP A 144 -27.75 -13.86 -0.50
N ARG A 145 -26.78 -12.94 -0.43
CA ARG A 145 -25.48 -13.08 -1.10
C ARG A 145 -24.34 -13.29 -0.10
N PRO A 146 -23.43 -14.24 -0.35
CA PRO A 146 -22.23 -14.39 0.47
C PRO A 146 -21.30 -13.19 0.26
N VAL A 147 -20.89 -12.59 1.38
CA VAL A 147 -19.97 -11.45 1.44
C VAL A 147 -18.78 -11.84 2.29
N ARG A 148 -17.58 -11.65 1.72
CA ARG A 148 -16.29 -11.92 2.39
C ARG A 148 -15.57 -10.61 2.64
N VAL A 149 -15.04 -10.47 3.86
CA VAL A 149 -14.23 -9.32 4.27
C VAL A 149 -12.89 -9.82 4.78
N GLY A 150 -11.82 -9.42 4.11
CA GLY A 150 -10.44 -9.73 4.51
C GLY A 150 -9.71 -8.46 4.93
N GLY A 151 -8.79 -8.59 5.89
CA GLY A 151 -7.95 -7.49 6.34
C GLY A 151 -6.56 -7.96 6.76
N ILE A 152 -5.56 -7.15 6.43
CA ILE A 152 -4.19 -7.26 6.95
C ILE A 152 -3.82 -5.97 7.67
N ALA A 153 -2.98 -6.05 8.69
CA ALA A 153 -2.54 -4.90 9.45
C ALA A 153 -1.07 -5.00 9.86
N LYS A 154 -0.47 -3.85 10.13
CA LYS A 154 0.87 -3.72 10.69
C LYS A 154 0.97 -2.51 11.60
N GLY A 155 2.01 -2.48 12.43
CA GLY A 155 2.21 -1.48 13.47
C GLY A 155 2.51 -2.15 14.80
N SER A 156 3.64 -1.77 15.40
CA SER A 156 4.06 -2.26 16.73
C SER A 156 4.76 -1.19 17.58
N GLY A 157 5.22 -0.10 16.95
CA GLY A 157 5.75 1.10 17.60
C GLY A 157 5.30 2.33 16.83
N MET A 158 5.33 3.50 17.47
CA MET A 158 4.74 4.74 16.93
C MET A 158 3.23 4.59 16.65
N ILE A 159 2.49 3.97 17.58
CA ILE A 159 1.06 3.65 17.43
C ILE A 159 0.22 4.44 18.42
N HIS A 160 -0.44 5.48 17.90
CA HIS A 160 -1.57 6.16 18.53
C HIS A 160 -2.43 6.77 17.41
N PRO A 161 -3.18 5.95 16.65
CA PRO A 161 -4.07 6.46 15.61
C PRO A 161 -5.09 7.45 16.18
N ASN A 162 -5.35 8.52 15.45
CA ASN A 162 -6.33 9.57 15.77
C ASN A 162 -7.24 9.78 14.56
#